data_AF-J9RB95-F1
#
_entry.id   AF-J9RB95-F1
#
_cell.length_a   1.000
_cell.length_b   1.000
_cell.length_c   1.000
_cell.angle_alpha   90.00
_cell.angle_beta   90.00
_cell.angle_gamma   90.00
#
_symmetry.space_group_name_H-M   'P 1'
#
loop_
_entity.id
_entity.type
_entity.pdbx_description
1 polymer ?
#
loop_
_entity_poly.entity_id
_entity_poly.type
_entity_poly.pdbx_seq_one_letter_code
_entity_poly.pdbx_strand_id
1 'polypeptide(L)'
;MSYKKITLKHNPSTEVFEYFKNRIINDFNAESIEDIKYFDFIINHLKLTLHQEHYLGISIFPTMLEKATLEENNATEYYAMKLLCSENLYANFVTLKDGSKIRIDILLDNILIARSNKGKFNFKPSQINNRSFELCDICEDSFDEYWENDKFFICKNCFNEFIQDENYFDKLLKMKREEILEF
;
A
#
# COMPACT_ATOMS: atom_id res chain seq x y z
N MET A 1 -1.24 13.71 -14.92
CA MET A 1 -0.83 12.55 -14.12
C MET A 1 -1.70 11.38 -14.56
N SER A 2 -1.14 10.21 -14.86
CA SER A 2 -1.95 9.04 -15.24
C SER A 2 -2.64 8.48 -14.01
N TYR A 3 -3.87 7.96 -14.15
CA TYR A 3 -4.51 7.21 -13.08
C TYR A 3 -3.76 5.90 -12.80
N LYS A 4 -3.89 5.40 -11.57
CA LYS A 4 -3.40 4.10 -11.13
C LYS A 4 -4.51 3.07 -11.27
N LYS A 5 -4.22 1.97 -11.96
CA LYS A 5 -5.09 0.79 -12.04
C LYS A 5 -4.34 -0.39 -11.50
N ILE A 6 -4.94 -1.09 -10.54
CA ILE A 6 -4.32 -2.24 -9.88
C ILE A 6 -5.23 -3.43 -10.04
N THR A 7 -4.70 -4.49 -10.62
CA THR A 7 -5.41 -5.76 -10.78
C THR A 7 -5.29 -6.57 -9.50
N LEU A 8 -6.43 -6.85 -8.87
CA LEU A 8 -6.54 -7.66 -7.66
C LEU A 8 -6.55 -9.16 -7.98
N LYS A 9 -7.12 -9.55 -9.12
CA LYS A 9 -7.17 -10.94 -9.58
C LYS A 9 -7.26 -11.01 -11.10
N HIS A 10 -6.49 -11.89 -11.75
CA HIS A 10 -6.53 -12.05 -13.20
C HIS A 10 -7.66 -12.95 -13.72
N ASN A 11 -8.18 -13.86 -12.88
CA ASN A 11 -9.28 -14.76 -13.24
C ASN A 11 -10.57 -14.23 -12.60
N PRO A 12 -11.41 -13.47 -13.33
CA PRO A 12 -12.58 -12.84 -12.76
C PRO A 12 -13.68 -13.89 -12.54
N SER A 13 -14.26 -13.90 -11.35
CA SER A 13 -15.55 -14.54 -11.09
C SER A 13 -16.44 -13.58 -10.32
N THR A 14 -17.76 -13.70 -10.50
CA THR A 14 -18.72 -12.87 -9.76
C THR A 14 -18.56 -13.08 -8.25
N GLU A 15 -18.25 -14.30 -7.80
CA GLU A 15 -17.97 -14.61 -6.39
C GLU A 15 -16.75 -13.84 -5.86
N VAL A 16 -15.65 -13.79 -6.62
CA VAL A 16 -14.44 -13.05 -6.21
C VAL A 16 -14.68 -11.53 -6.25
N PHE A 17 -15.49 -11.05 -7.21
CA PHE A 17 -15.88 -9.64 -7.26
C PHE A 17 -16.71 -9.24 -6.03
N GLU A 18 -17.75 -10.02 -5.72
CA GLU A 18 -18.58 -9.78 -4.53
C GLU A 18 -17.78 -9.93 -3.23
N TYR A 19 -16.81 -10.84 -3.18
CA TYR A 19 -15.87 -10.93 -2.07
C TYR A 19 -15.09 -9.63 -1.85
N PHE A 20 -14.45 -9.07 -2.89
CA PHE A 20 -13.72 -7.81 -2.76
C PHE A 20 -14.63 -6.64 -2.44
N LYS A 21 -15.81 -6.56 -3.07
CA LYS A 21 -16.83 -5.55 -2.81
C LYS A 21 -17.27 -5.57 -1.35
N ASN A 22 -17.60 -6.74 -0.80
CA ASN A 22 -17.98 -6.89 0.61
C ASN A 22 -16.86 -6.46 1.55
N ARG A 23 -15.62 -6.79 1.24
CA ARG A 23 -14.47 -6.33 2.02
C ARG A 23 -14.28 -4.83 1.96
N ILE A 24 -14.46 -4.20 0.80
CA ILE A 24 -14.39 -2.74 0.68
C ILE A 24 -15.44 -2.06 1.57
N ILE A 25 -16.67 -2.59 1.58
CA ILE A 25 -17.76 -2.07 2.42
C ILE A 25 -17.47 -2.28 3.90
N ASN A 26 -17.13 -3.52 4.30
CA ASN A 26 -17.04 -3.90 5.71
C ASN A 26 -15.71 -3.51 6.36
N ASP A 27 -14.59 -3.67 5.67
CA ASP A 27 -13.24 -3.48 6.22
C ASP A 27 -12.88 -1.99 6.24
N PHE A 28 -13.39 -1.22 5.25
CA PHE A 28 -13.02 0.17 5.04
C PHE A 28 -14.20 1.15 5.20
N ASN A 29 -15.37 0.67 5.62
CA ASN A 29 -16.58 1.47 5.79
C ASN A 29 -16.96 2.28 4.54
N ALA A 30 -16.84 1.68 3.36
CA ALA A 30 -17.09 2.37 2.10
C ALA A 30 -18.58 2.58 1.83
N GLU A 31 -18.95 3.75 1.33
CA GLU A 31 -20.30 4.07 0.87
C GLU A 31 -20.44 3.69 -0.62
N SER A 32 -21.49 2.94 -0.96
CA SER A 32 -21.72 2.43 -2.33
C SER A 32 -22.45 3.43 -3.24
N ILE A 33 -22.09 3.46 -4.53
CA ILE A 33 -22.71 4.33 -5.55
C ILE A 33 -23.41 3.55 -6.72
N GLU A 34 -23.50 2.21 -6.65
CA GLU A 34 -24.22 1.25 -7.55
C GLU A 34 -23.65 0.95 -8.96
N ASP A 35 -23.44 -0.36 -9.26
CA ASP A 35 -23.81 -1.20 -10.44
C ASP A 35 -23.27 -2.66 -10.21
N ILE A 36 -23.59 -3.66 -11.05
CA ILE A 36 -23.16 -5.07 -10.88
C ILE A 36 -21.72 -5.31 -11.39
N LYS A 37 -21.31 -4.60 -12.46
CA LYS A 37 -19.96 -4.74 -13.05
C LYS A 37 -18.98 -3.68 -12.54
N TYR A 38 -19.51 -2.51 -12.24
CA TYR A 38 -18.81 -1.39 -11.66
C TYR A 38 -19.35 -1.18 -10.27
N PHE A 39 -18.47 -1.26 -9.29
CA PHE A 39 -18.80 -0.86 -7.94
C PHE A 39 -18.02 0.41 -7.65
N ASP A 40 -18.69 1.54 -7.85
CA ASP A 40 -18.21 2.85 -7.43
C ASP A 40 -18.45 3.00 -5.93
N PHE A 41 -17.46 3.52 -5.22
CA PHE A 41 -17.54 3.69 -3.78
C PHE A 41 -16.75 4.90 -3.28
N ILE A 42 -17.13 5.37 -2.08
CA ILE A 42 -16.49 6.48 -1.38
C ILE A 42 -15.89 5.97 -0.07
N ILE A 43 -14.64 6.34 0.20
CA ILE A 43 -14.04 6.23 1.54
C ILE A 43 -13.49 7.60 1.95
N ASN A 44 -13.99 8.14 3.07
CA ASN A 44 -13.76 9.49 3.63
C ASN A 44 -14.17 10.68 2.73
N HIS A 45 -13.76 10.67 1.46
CA HIS A 45 -14.12 11.61 0.38
C HIS A 45 -13.61 11.15 -0.99
N LEU A 46 -12.82 10.06 -1.02
CA LEU A 46 -12.12 9.57 -2.20
C LEU A 46 -13.02 8.64 -3.00
N LYS A 47 -13.13 8.89 -4.31
CA LYS A 47 -14.00 8.14 -5.22
C LYS A 47 -13.19 7.11 -6.00
N LEU A 48 -13.41 5.85 -5.69
CA LEU A 48 -12.73 4.73 -6.32
C LEU A 48 -13.76 3.78 -6.95
N THR A 49 -13.29 2.98 -7.89
CA THR A 49 -14.12 2.02 -8.62
C THR A 49 -13.45 0.66 -8.56
N LEU A 50 -14.23 -0.36 -8.17
CA LEU A 50 -13.91 -1.77 -8.37
C LEU A 50 -14.63 -2.24 -9.64
N HIS A 51 -13.90 -2.85 -10.57
CA HIS A 51 -14.44 -3.25 -11.86
C HIS A 51 -14.10 -4.71 -12.17
N GLN A 52 -15.10 -5.48 -12.59
CA GLN A 52 -14.91 -6.83 -13.13
C GLN A 52 -14.82 -6.80 -14.67
N GLU A 53 -13.61 -7.00 -15.20
CA GLU A 53 -13.33 -7.07 -16.63
C GLU A 53 -13.30 -8.52 -17.10
N HIS A 54 -14.18 -8.88 -18.05
CA HIS A 54 -14.46 -10.25 -18.49
C HIS A 54 -13.23 -11.06 -18.96
N TYR A 55 -12.09 -10.41 -19.24
CA TYR A 55 -10.84 -11.06 -19.69
C TYR A 55 -9.57 -10.56 -19.00
N LEU A 56 -9.64 -9.46 -18.25
CA LEU A 56 -8.46 -8.84 -17.63
C LEU A 56 -8.39 -9.09 -16.13
N GLY A 57 -9.55 -9.37 -15.52
CA GLY A 57 -9.63 -9.64 -14.09
C GLY A 57 -10.50 -8.65 -13.32
N ILE A 58 -10.26 -8.56 -12.03
CA ILE A 58 -10.88 -7.59 -11.14
C ILE A 58 -9.84 -6.53 -10.79
N SER A 59 -10.18 -5.26 -11.00
CA SER A 59 -9.26 -4.14 -10.77
C SER A 59 -9.91 -3.05 -9.92
N ILE A 60 -9.07 -2.30 -9.20
CA ILE A 60 -9.43 -1.08 -8.49
C ILE A 60 -8.68 0.11 -9.09
N PHE A 61 -9.35 1.25 -9.22
CA PHE A 61 -8.80 2.49 -9.77
C PHE A 61 -9.61 3.72 -9.33
N PRO A 62 -9.09 4.96 -9.47
CA PRO A 62 -9.86 6.18 -9.27
C PRO A 62 -11.05 6.28 -10.22
N THR A 63 -12.24 6.63 -9.73
CA THR A 63 -13.45 6.70 -10.57
C THR A 63 -13.30 7.69 -11.73
N MET A 64 -12.67 8.83 -11.48
CA MET A 64 -12.43 9.88 -12.48
C MET A 64 -11.08 9.72 -13.16
N LEU A 65 -10.93 8.75 -14.06
CA LEU A 65 -9.65 8.37 -14.70
C LEU A 65 -8.80 9.55 -15.21
N GLU A 66 -9.37 10.44 -16.02
CA GLU A 66 -8.63 11.55 -16.62
C GLU A 66 -8.32 12.68 -15.63
N LYS A 67 -9.04 12.72 -14.50
CA LYS A 67 -8.92 13.75 -13.46
C LYS A 67 -8.42 13.17 -12.14
N ALA A 68 -7.85 11.96 -12.16
CA ALA A 68 -7.42 11.25 -10.97
C ALA A 68 -6.38 12.10 -10.20
N THR A 69 -6.70 12.38 -8.95
CA THR A 69 -5.82 13.14 -8.05
C THR A 69 -4.67 12.27 -7.54
N LEU A 70 -3.62 12.91 -7.02
CA LEU A 70 -2.55 12.18 -6.32
C LEU A 70 -3.09 11.41 -5.11
N GLU A 71 -4.05 12.00 -4.38
CA GLU A 71 -4.67 11.39 -3.21
C GLU A 71 -5.46 10.12 -3.58
N GLU A 72 -6.29 10.17 -4.65
CA GLU A 72 -7.02 9.00 -5.13
C GLU A 72 -6.08 7.91 -5.68
N ASN A 73 -4.98 8.28 -6.32
CA ASN A 73 -3.97 7.32 -6.76
C ASN A 73 -3.27 6.64 -5.57
N ASN A 74 -2.89 7.40 -4.55
CA ASN A 74 -2.29 6.86 -3.32
C ASN A 74 -3.29 5.96 -2.58
N ALA A 75 -4.55 6.36 -2.51
CA ALA A 75 -5.60 5.55 -1.89
C ALA A 75 -5.90 4.28 -2.68
N THR A 76 -5.87 4.34 -4.02
CA THR A 76 -5.97 3.15 -4.87
C THR A 76 -4.87 2.16 -4.51
N GLU A 77 -3.61 2.61 -4.40
CA GLU A 77 -2.49 1.76 -3.96
C GLU A 77 -2.74 1.20 -2.54
N TYR A 78 -3.11 2.05 -1.59
CA TYR A 78 -3.36 1.65 -0.20
C TYR A 78 -4.43 0.55 -0.10
N TYR A 79 -5.63 0.79 -0.62
CA TYR A 79 -6.74 -0.15 -0.51
C TYR A 79 -6.52 -1.41 -1.34
N ALA A 80 -5.92 -1.30 -2.54
CA ALA A 80 -5.58 -2.47 -3.33
C ALA A 80 -4.62 -3.39 -2.58
N MET A 81 -3.60 -2.83 -1.93
CA MET A 81 -2.64 -3.62 -1.18
C MET A 81 -3.26 -4.25 0.06
N LYS A 82 -4.14 -3.54 0.77
CA LYS A 82 -4.89 -4.13 1.90
C LYS A 82 -5.75 -5.29 1.45
N LEU A 83 -6.46 -5.17 0.32
CA LEU A 83 -7.27 -6.25 -0.24
C LEU A 83 -6.40 -7.45 -0.65
N LEU A 84 -5.26 -7.20 -1.30
CA LEU A 84 -4.35 -8.24 -1.76
C LEU A 84 -3.62 -8.94 -0.63
N CYS A 85 -3.11 -8.19 0.37
CA CYS A 85 -2.25 -8.73 1.42
C CYS A 85 -2.99 -9.23 2.66
N SER A 86 -4.25 -8.86 2.84
CA SER A 86 -5.05 -9.23 4.01
C SER A 86 -6.26 -10.04 3.55
N GLU A 87 -6.10 -11.20 2.91
CA GLU A 87 -7.26 -12.04 2.53
C GLU A 87 -8.06 -12.49 3.77
N ASN A 88 -7.36 -12.67 4.89
CA ASN A 88 -7.96 -12.71 6.20
C ASN A 88 -8.01 -11.27 6.77
N LEU A 89 -9.14 -10.84 7.36
CA LEU A 89 -9.24 -9.54 8.07
C LEU A 89 -8.21 -9.40 9.19
N TYR A 90 -7.75 -10.54 9.68
CA TYR A 90 -6.72 -10.68 10.69
C TYR A 90 -5.30 -10.84 10.08
N ALA A 91 -5.11 -10.89 8.76
CA ALA A 91 -3.77 -10.91 8.16
C ALA A 91 -3.25 -9.48 7.95
N ASN A 92 -2.83 -8.83 9.03
CA ASN A 92 -2.41 -7.42 9.01
C ASN A 92 -0.89 -7.20 9.06
N PHE A 93 -0.05 -8.25 9.04
CA PHE A 93 1.41 -8.12 9.07
C PHE A 93 2.09 -8.70 7.82
N VAL A 94 3.26 -8.16 7.48
CA VAL A 94 4.20 -8.73 6.51
C VAL A 94 5.56 -8.92 7.14
N THR A 95 6.23 -10.02 6.79
CA THR A 95 7.62 -10.28 7.14
C THR A 95 8.55 -9.66 6.09
N LEU A 96 9.44 -8.78 6.55
CA LEU A 96 10.47 -8.16 5.73
C LEU A 96 11.66 -9.12 5.51
N LYS A 97 12.62 -8.71 4.68
CA LYS A 97 13.75 -9.57 4.29
C LYS A 97 14.68 -9.95 5.45
N ASP A 98 14.74 -9.09 6.46
CA ASP A 98 15.50 -9.25 7.71
C ASP A 98 14.79 -10.13 8.75
N GLY A 99 13.52 -10.49 8.51
CA GLY A 99 12.69 -11.25 9.46
C GLY A 99 11.82 -10.38 10.36
N SER A 100 11.94 -9.05 10.30
CA SER A 100 11.10 -8.11 11.02
C SER A 100 9.66 -8.17 10.53
N LYS A 101 8.71 -7.95 11.43
CA LYS A 101 7.28 -7.98 11.16
C LYS A 101 6.71 -6.59 11.31
N ILE A 102 6.02 -6.09 10.29
CA ILE A 102 5.39 -4.77 10.33
C ILE A 102 3.94 -4.85 9.89
N ARG A 103 3.08 -4.03 10.51
CA ARG A 103 1.68 -3.91 10.11
C ARG A 103 1.58 -3.32 8.70
N ILE A 104 0.77 -3.92 7.84
CA ILE A 104 0.61 -3.54 6.43
C ILE A 104 0.15 -2.09 6.30
N ASP A 105 -0.77 -1.62 7.14
CA ASP A 105 -1.24 -0.23 7.12
C ASP A 105 -0.12 0.76 7.49
N ILE A 106 0.63 0.47 8.56
CA ILE A 106 1.78 1.29 8.96
C ILE A 106 2.84 1.31 7.86
N LEU A 107 3.17 0.15 7.29
CA LEU A 107 4.13 0.03 6.20
C LEU A 107 3.73 0.86 4.99
N LEU A 108 2.46 0.76 4.55
CA LEU A 108 1.96 1.48 3.39
C LEU A 108 1.92 2.98 3.62
N ASP A 109 1.46 3.43 4.79
CA ASP A 109 1.43 4.85 5.14
C ASP A 109 2.84 5.44 5.12
N ASN A 110 3.81 4.75 5.73
CA ASN A 110 5.19 5.20 5.76
C ASN A 110 5.79 5.26 4.34
N ILE A 111 5.53 4.26 3.49
CA ILE A 111 5.98 4.28 2.10
C ILE A 111 5.34 5.44 1.31
N LEU A 112 4.02 5.62 1.39
CA LEU A 112 3.31 6.67 0.64
C LEU A 112 3.75 8.06 1.08
N ILE A 113 3.90 8.29 2.39
CA ILE A 113 4.39 9.58 2.92
C ILE A 113 5.84 9.81 2.49
N ALA A 114 6.70 8.79 2.59
CA ALA A 114 8.09 8.94 2.18
C ALA A 114 8.22 9.20 0.67
N ARG A 115 7.41 8.54 -0.17
CA ARG A 115 7.31 8.86 -1.60
C ARG A 115 6.87 10.29 -1.87
N SER A 116 5.88 10.80 -1.12
CA SER A 116 5.44 12.20 -1.26
C SER A 116 6.55 13.21 -0.93
N ASN A 117 7.51 12.81 -0.10
CA ASN A 117 8.65 13.62 0.32
C ASN A 117 9.98 13.22 -0.35
N LYS A 118 9.97 12.34 -1.36
CA LYS A 118 11.19 11.77 -2.00
C LYS A 118 12.24 12.82 -2.35
N GLY A 119 11.82 13.97 -2.90
CA GLY A 119 12.72 15.08 -3.29
C GLY A 119 13.27 15.92 -2.15
N LYS A 120 12.89 15.65 -0.90
CA LYS A 120 13.35 16.36 0.31
C LYS A 120 14.36 15.56 1.12
N PHE A 121 14.61 14.30 0.75
CA PHE A 121 15.52 13.44 1.48
C PHE A 121 16.98 13.77 1.15
N ASN A 122 17.83 13.74 2.18
CA ASN A 122 19.27 13.86 2.06
C ASN A 122 19.95 12.59 2.55
N PHE A 123 20.96 12.13 1.81
CA PHE A 123 21.75 10.97 2.20
C PHE A 123 22.71 11.31 3.35
N LYS A 124 22.80 10.43 4.34
CA LYS A 124 23.72 10.53 5.47
C LYS A 124 24.38 9.17 5.77
N PRO A 125 25.71 9.14 5.95
CA PRO A 125 26.36 8.00 6.59
C PRO A 125 26.04 8.03 8.10
N SER A 126 25.75 6.86 8.66
CA SER A 126 25.65 6.65 10.10
C SER A 126 26.94 7.07 10.79
N GLN A 127 26.91 8.19 11.53
CA GLN A 127 27.97 8.45 12.49
C GLN A 127 27.60 7.72 13.79
N ILE A 128 28.41 6.71 14.13
CA ILE A 128 28.23 5.79 15.26
C ILE A 128 28.17 6.51 16.63
N ASN A 129 28.51 7.79 16.70
CA ASN A 129 28.66 8.53 17.96
C ASN A 129 27.48 9.47 18.20
N ASN A 130 26.55 9.04 19.06
CA ASN A 130 25.30 9.67 19.53
C ASN A 130 24.05 9.25 18.78
N ARG A 131 23.54 8.05 19.08
CA ARG A 131 22.23 7.59 18.61
C ARG A 131 21.31 7.29 19.78
N SER A 132 20.53 8.29 20.16
CA SER A 132 19.18 8.02 20.66
C SER A 132 18.36 7.54 19.46
N PHE A 133 18.37 6.22 19.22
CA PHE A 133 17.44 5.45 18.39
C PHE A 133 16.82 6.16 17.18
N GLU A 134 17.44 6.01 16.00
CA GLU A 134 16.75 6.23 14.73
C GLU A 134 16.71 4.87 14.02
N LEU A 135 15.58 4.17 14.16
CA LEU A 135 15.24 2.98 13.39
C LEU A 135 14.68 3.44 12.05
N CYS A 136 14.75 2.59 11.03
CA CYS A 136 14.12 2.89 9.75
C CYS A 136 12.60 3.01 9.92
N ASP A 137 11.96 4.10 9.50
CA ASP A 137 10.49 4.20 9.65
C ASP A 137 9.73 3.15 8.81
N ILE A 138 10.36 2.54 7.81
CA ILE A 138 9.72 1.51 6.97
C ILE A 138 9.95 0.10 7.52
N CYS A 139 11.16 -0.24 7.99
CA CYS A 139 11.47 -1.61 8.41
C CYS A 139 11.71 -1.77 9.91
N GLU A 140 11.68 -0.68 10.67
CA GLU A 140 12.00 -0.61 12.09
C GLU A 140 13.39 -1.17 12.44
N ASP A 141 14.26 -1.28 11.45
CA ASP A 141 15.58 -1.90 11.57
C ASP A 141 16.68 -0.83 11.64
N SER A 142 17.78 -1.16 12.32
CA SER A 142 18.94 -0.28 12.41
C SER A 142 19.65 -0.14 11.06
N PHE A 143 20.28 1.00 10.82
CA PHE A 143 20.96 1.26 9.54
C PHE A 143 22.32 1.95 9.70
N ASP A 144 23.24 1.59 8.82
CA ASP A 144 24.54 2.28 8.67
C ASP A 144 24.49 3.38 7.60
N GLU A 145 23.52 3.34 6.69
CA GLU A 145 23.32 4.33 5.65
C GLU A 145 21.84 4.64 5.52
N TYR A 146 21.50 5.93 5.51
CA TYR A 146 20.12 6.35 5.51
C TYR A 146 19.89 7.64 4.75
N TRP A 147 18.62 7.84 4.44
CA TRP A 147 18.06 9.06 3.89
C TRP A 147 17.19 9.67 4.97
N GLU A 148 17.41 10.95 5.28
CA GLU A 148 16.60 11.69 6.23
C GLU A 148 15.92 12.92 5.62
N ASN A 149 14.79 13.29 6.19
CA ASN A 149 14.23 14.63 6.11
C ASN A 149 13.71 15.03 7.51
N ASP A 150 13.04 16.18 7.63
CA ASP A 150 12.54 16.69 8.91
C ASP A 150 11.57 15.74 9.67
N LYS A 151 11.08 14.69 9.02
CA LYS A 151 10.02 13.80 9.54
C LYS A 151 10.37 12.31 9.50
N PHE A 152 11.32 11.89 8.67
CA PHE A 152 11.56 10.46 8.40
C PHE A 152 13.05 10.15 8.31
N PHE A 153 13.41 8.96 8.80
CA PHE A 153 14.68 8.27 8.70
C PHE A 153 14.47 6.94 7.98
N ILE A 154 14.94 6.85 6.74
CA ILE A 154 14.74 5.66 5.90
C ILE A 154 16.09 5.04 5.58
N CYS A 155 16.27 3.75 5.92
CA CYS A 155 17.49 3.04 5.55
C CYS A 155 17.66 2.99 4.02
N LYS A 156 18.91 2.91 3.55
CA LYS A 156 19.23 2.82 2.11
C LYS A 156 18.44 1.73 1.39
N ASN A 157 18.27 0.56 2.02
CA ASN A 157 17.54 -0.55 1.42
C ASN A 157 16.06 -0.19 1.20
N CYS A 158 15.38 0.33 2.22
CA CYS A 158 13.98 0.74 2.10
C CYS A 158 13.80 1.91 1.14
N PHE A 159 14.72 2.88 1.13
CA PHE A 159 14.67 3.99 0.19
C PHE A 159 14.78 3.50 -1.25
N ASN A 160 15.77 2.65 -1.55
CA ASN A 160 15.92 2.07 -2.87
C ASN A 160 14.70 1.20 -3.24
N GLU A 161 14.24 0.39 -2.30
CA GLU A 161 13.21 -0.62 -2.58
C GLU A 161 11.82 -0.03 -2.76
N PHE A 162 11.39 0.88 -1.89
CA PHE A 162 10.00 1.33 -1.83
C PHE A 162 9.79 2.77 -2.30
N ILE A 163 10.84 3.60 -2.30
CA ILE A 163 10.74 5.03 -2.61
C ILE A 163 11.34 5.34 -3.99
N GLN A 164 12.53 4.81 -4.27
CA GLN A 164 13.24 5.07 -5.51
C GLN A 164 12.60 4.34 -6.67
N ASP A 165 12.47 3.02 -6.54
CA ASP A 165 11.81 2.17 -7.52
C ASP A 165 10.30 2.30 -7.35
N GLU A 166 9.64 2.99 -8.28
CA GLU A 166 8.19 3.23 -8.19
C GLU A 166 7.34 1.94 -8.26
N ASN A 167 7.98 0.77 -8.46
CA ASN A 167 7.38 -0.55 -8.48
C ASN A 167 7.46 -1.30 -7.12
N TYR A 168 7.30 -0.58 -6.03
CA TYR A 168 7.24 -1.15 -4.68
C TYR A 168 6.05 -2.11 -4.47
N PHE A 169 4.97 -1.90 -5.23
CA PHE A 169 3.75 -2.68 -5.15
C PHE A 169 4.02 -4.17 -5.41
N ASP A 170 4.72 -4.47 -6.52
CA ASP A 170 5.12 -5.84 -6.86
C ASP A 170 6.09 -6.45 -5.83
N LYS A 171 6.90 -5.63 -5.16
CA LYS A 171 7.83 -6.10 -4.11
C LYS A 171 7.06 -6.54 -2.87
N LEU A 172 6.08 -5.74 -2.43
CA LEU A 172 5.22 -6.08 -1.29
C LEU A 172 4.40 -7.35 -1.52
N LEU A 173 3.92 -7.59 -2.75
CA LEU A 173 3.20 -8.84 -3.09
C LEU A 173 4.05 -10.10 -2.97
N LYS A 174 5.38 -9.98 -3.04
CA LYS A 174 6.32 -11.10 -2.92
C LYS A 174 6.82 -11.30 -1.49
N MET A 175 6.51 -10.40 -0.57
CA MET A 175 6.84 -10.57 0.84
C MET A 175 5.98 -11.67 1.47
N LYS A 176 6.53 -12.30 2.50
CA LYS A 176 5.77 -13.29 3.26
C LYS A 176 4.71 -12.56 4.08
N ARG A 177 3.46 -12.97 3.91
CA ARG A 177 2.33 -12.45 4.69
C ARG A 177 2.16 -13.32 5.90
N GLU A 178 1.87 -12.69 7.04
CA GLU A 178 1.57 -13.41 8.26
C GLU A 178 0.09 -13.29 8.58
N GLU A 179 -0.52 -14.42 8.91
CA GLU A 179 -1.83 -14.45 9.54
C GLU A 179 -1.63 -14.13 11.03
N ILE A 180 -2.50 -13.31 11.63
CA ILE A 180 -2.49 -13.13 13.09
C ILE A 180 -2.54 -14.53 13.73
N LEU A 181 -1.42 -14.93 14.31
CA LEU A 181 -1.37 -15.99 15.28
C LEU A 181 -1.68 -15.34 16.62
N GLU A 182 -2.89 -15.60 17.11
CA GLU A 182 -3.39 -15.31 18.46
C GLU A 182 -3.75 -13.81 18.66
N PHE A 183 -4.95 -13.38 19.06
CA PHE A 183 -5.94 -13.93 20.00
C PHE A 183 -7.37 -13.49 19.63
#